data_AF-A0A315ECI1-F1
#
_entry.id   AF-A0A315ECI1-F1
#
_cell.length_a   1.000
_cell.length_b   1.000
_cell.length_c   1.000
_cell.angle_alpha   90.00
_cell.angle_beta   90.00
_cell.angle_gamma   90.00
#
_symmetry.space_group_name_H-M   'P 1'
#
loop_
_entity.id
_entity.type
_entity.pdbx_description
1 polymer ?
#
loop_
_entity_poly.entity_id
_entity_poly.type
_entity_poly.pdbx_seq_one_letter_code
_entity_poly.pdbx_strand_id
1 'polypeptide(L)'
;MSSNEIAIRITNLSKHYQVYDAPGDRLKQFVMPRLNRILGKAKKKYFREFSALMDISFDVKKGETVGIIGRNGSGKSTLLQIICGTLKPTSGAVQLNGRVAALLELGSGFNPEFTGRENVYMNASVLGLSKQEIDTRFEDIISFADIGDFLDQPVKTYSSGMYVRLAFAVVVHVDADILIVDEALSVGDAFFQAKCMSHIRKIVNSGTTVLFVSHDINAVKALCKRTLWLDRGVGREFGETANVARAYGQDWIKQANAQHLLTDQDATEGSNAIALSESQLDKLSLATALRFSARSGTGHAQYLAFQGFCGSNPIGILPLEFGSLLRLTCLIEINESCERLVVAVHIKDSNNQHLVGVHSGMMLGLYDRSWQKGERFKVEFKLPVYLHAGRYAITALISSMADVTQYSDVKFFDWLEDVNVFEVAQRNPFPLSDLVEIEHEVKFTVS
;
A
#
# COMPACT_ATOMS: atom_id res chain seq x y z
N MET A 1 -11.27 1.87 -33.89
CA MET A 1 -10.14 2.77 -33.58
C MET A 1 -10.03 2.90 -32.06
N SER A 2 -8.99 2.34 -31.44
CA SER A 2 -8.53 2.62 -30.06
C SER A 2 -7.40 1.69 -29.58
N SER A 3 -7.08 0.60 -30.29
CA SER A 3 -6.06 -0.38 -29.87
C SER A 3 -4.63 0.16 -29.75
N ASN A 4 -4.34 1.33 -30.34
CA ASN A 4 -2.98 1.88 -30.40
C ASN A 4 -2.52 2.57 -29.09
N GLU A 5 -3.46 2.87 -28.19
CA GLU A 5 -3.19 3.53 -26.90
C GLU A 5 -2.90 2.54 -25.76
N ILE A 6 -3.14 1.24 -25.95
CA ILE A 6 -3.04 0.25 -24.87
C ILE A 6 -1.65 -0.36 -24.87
N ALA A 7 -0.98 -0.33 -23.73
CA ALA A 7 0.32 -0.94 -23.51
C ALA A 7 0.17 -2.41 -23.06
N ILE A 8 -0.76 -2.67 -22.14
CA ILE A 8 -1.03 -4.00 -21.58
C ILE A 8 -2.53 -4.25 -21.60
N ARG A 9 -2.93 -5.38 -22.17
CA ARG A 9 -4.31 -5.87 -22.14
C ARG A 9 -4.36 -7.26 -21.54
N ILE A 10 -5.17 -7.41 -20.51
CA ILE A 10 -5.41 -8.70 -19.84
C ILE A 10 -6.88 -9.04 -20.00
N THR A 11 -7.16 -10.25 -20.49
CA THR A 11 -8.53 -10.71 -20.76
C THR A 11 -8.76 -12.09 -20.14
N ASN A 12 -9.66 -12.13 -19.18
CA ASN A 12 -10.18 -13.31 -18.49
C ASN A 12 -9.08 -14.25 -17.99
N LEU A 13 -8.02 -13.65 -17.44
CA LEU A 13 -6.79 -14.34 -17.10
C LEU A 13 -6.99 -15.19 -15.85
N SER A 14 -6.72 -16.49 -15.96
CA SER A 14 -6.79 -17.41 -14.84
C SER A 14 -5.57 -18.31 -14.76
N LYS A 15 -5.17 -18.66 -13.54
CA LYS A 15 -4.06 -19.56 -13.26
C LYS A 15 -4.43 -20.54 -12.16
N HIS A 16 -4.42 -21.82 -12.50
CA HIS A 16 -4.68 -22.92 -11.59
C HIS A 16 -3.44 -23.83 -11.50
N TYR A 17 -3.10 -24.23 -10.28
CA TYR A 17 -2.04 -25.18 -9.96
C TYR A 17 -2.65 -26.50 -9.50
N GLN A 18 -2.07 -27.61 -9.96
CA GLN A 18 -2.39 -28.94 -9.47
C GLN A 18 -1.43 -29.26 -8.33
N VAL A 19 -1.97 -29.35 -7.12
CA VAL A 19 -1.21 -29.69 -5.91
C VAL A 19 -1.46 -31.16 -5.59
N TYR A 20 -0.39 -31.92 -5.42
CA TYR A 20 -0.42 -33.35 -5.15
C TYR A 20 0.07 -33.60 -3.72
N ASP A 21 -0.61 -34.49 -2.99
CA ASP A 21 -0.23 -34.81 -1.61
C ASP A 21 1.02 -35.71 -1.54
N ALA A 22 1.25 -36.53 -2.58
CA ALA A 22 2.46 -37.33 -2.72
C ALA A 22 3.02 -37.29 -4.17
N PRO A 23 4.36 -37.39 -4.36
CA PRO A 23 4.96 -37.44 -5.69
C PRO A 23 4.40 -38.56 -6.58
N GLY A 24 4.06 -39.72 -6.00
CA GLY A 24 3.45 -40.85 -6.71
C GLY A 24 2.04 -40.56 -7.24
N ASP A 25 1.32 -39.60 -6.66
CA ASP A 25 -0.03 -39.24 -7.10
C ASP A 25 -0.01 -38.44 -8.41
N ARG A 26 1.11 -37.77 -8.73
CA ARG A 26 1.33 -37.17 -10.05
C ARG A 26 1.41 -38.24 -11.14
N LEU A 27 2.09 -39.35 -10.88
CA LEU A 27 2.16 -40.48 -11.80
C LEU A 27 0.80 -41.17 -11.94
N LYS A 28 0.10 -41.40 -10.81
CA LYS A 28 -1.28 -41.94 -10.82
C LYS A 28 -2.22 -41.03 -11.62
N GLN A 29 -2.13 -39.71 -11.47
CA GLN A 29 -2.94 -38.76 -12.23
C GLN A 29 -2.68 -38.82 -13.75
N PHE A 30 -1.46 -39.13 -14.17
CA PHE A 30 -1.13 -39.28 -15.59
C PHE A 30 -1.67 -40.59 -16.18
N VAL A 31 -1.58 -41.70 -15.43
CA VAL A 31 -1.86 -43.06 -15.93
C VAL A 31 -3.28 -43.54 -15.62
N MET A 32 -3.72 -43.40 -14.36
CA MET A 32 -4.97 -44.00 -13.86
C MET A 32 -6.23 -43.45 -14.53
N PRO A 33 -6.37 -42.17 -14.93
CA PRO A 33 -7.57 -41.69 -15.60
C PRO A 33 -7.80 -42.31 -16.99
N ARG A 34 -6.73 -42.70 -17.69
CA ARG A 34 -6.83 -43.41 -18.99
C ARG A 34 -7.21 -44.86 -18.76
N LEU A 35 -6.58 -45.52 -17.79
CA LEU A 35 -6.86 -46.91 -17.43
C LEU A 35 -8.28 -47.09 -16.86
N ASN A 36 -8.71 -46.20 -15.97
CA ASN A 36 -10.06 -46.21 -15.41
C ASN A 36 -11.14 -45.96 -16.47
N ARG A 37 -10.85 -45.14 -17.50
CA ARG A 37 -11.76 -44.95 -18.65
C ARG A 37 -11.92 -46.25 -19.46
N ILE A 38 -10.84 -47.01 -19.65
CA ILE A 38 -10.88 -48.33 -20.32
C ILE A 38 -11.64 -49.36 -19.46
N LEU A 39 -11.48 -49.29 -18.13
CA LEU A 39 -12.10 -50.21 -17.17
C LEU A 39 -13.52 -49.79 -16.72
N GLY A 40 -14.13 -48.77 -17.33
CA GLY A 40 -15.48 -48.30 -16.98
C GLY A 40 -15.63 -47.71 -15.57
N LYS A 41 -14.52 -47.37 -14.90
CA LYS A 41 -14.51 -46.81 -13.54
C LYS A 41 -14.56 -45.28 -13.56
N ALA A 42 -15.15 -44.70 -12.52
CA ALA A 42 -15.19 -43.25 -12.33
C ALA A 42 -13.78 -42.64 -12.28
N LYS A 43 -13.61 -41.47 -12.93
CA LYS A 43 -12.35 -40.72 -12.90
C LYS A 43 -12.09 -40.20 -11.49
N LYS A 44 -11.11 -40.80 -10.80
CA LYS A 44 -10.55 -40.25 -9.58
C LYS A 44 -9.54 -39.15 -9.92
N LYS A 45 -9.70 -37.96 -9.34
CA LYS A 45 -8.67 -36.91 -9.35
C LYS A 45 -7.71 -37.19 -8.20
N TYR A 46 -6.41 -37.18 -8.49
CA TYR A 46 -5.33 -37.40 -7.51
C TYR A 46 -4.61 -36.08 -7.15
N PHE A 47 -5.26 -34.94 -7.39
CA PHE A 47 -4.74 -33.61 -7.08
C PHE A 47 -5.85 -32.73 -6.50
N ARG A 48 -5.44 -31.77 -5.66
CA ARG A 48 -6.26 -30.61 -5.28
C ARG A 48 -5.90 -29.44 -6.19
N GLU A 49 -6.90 -28.68 -6.58
CA GLU A 49 -6.72 -27.53 -7.46
C GLU A 49 -6.57 -26.26 -6.61
N PHE A 50 -5.50 -25.50 -6.86
CA PHE A 50 -5.25 -24.22 -6.22
C PHE A 50 -5.35 -23.10 -7.27
N SER A 51 -6.34 -22.23 -7.14
CA SER A 51 -6.55 -21.10 -8.03
C SER A 51 -5.74 -19.91 -7.55
N ALA A 52 -4.65 -19.59 -8.24
CA ALA A 52 -3.81 -18.43 -7.94
C ALA A 52 -4.35 -17.14 -8.56
N LEU A 53 -5.00 -17.23 -9.72
CA LEU A 53 -5.71 -16.14 -10.39
C LEU A 53 -7.00 -16.65 -11.01
N MET A 54 -8.05 -15.83 -10.95
CA MET A 54 -9.39 -16.17 -11.43
C MET A 54 -9.99 -14.96 -12.15
N ASP A 55 -10.20 -15.13 -13.45
CA ASP A 55 -10.93 -14.20 -14.33
C ASP A 55 -10.52 -12.72 -14.22
N ILE A 56 -9.21 -12.45 -14.24
CA ILE A 56 -8.69 -11.08 -14.16
C ILE A 56 -8.76 -10.42 -15.54
N SER A 57 -9.36 -9.23 -15.61
CA SER A 57 -9.47 -8.42 -16.83
C SER A 57 -9.23 -6.95 -16.55
N PHE A 58 -8.22 -6.36 -17.19
CA PHE A 58 -7.96 -4.92 -17.16
C PHE A 58 -7.04 -4.48 -18.30
N ASP A 59 -7.11 -3.19 -18.63
CA ASP A 59 -6.27 -2.54 -19.64
C ASP A 59 -5.43 -1.42 -19.00
N VAL A 60 -4.16 -1.33 -19.41
CA VAL A 60 -3.21 -0.26 -19.05
C VAL A 60 -2.84 0.51 -20.31
N LYS A 61 -3.00 1.83 -20.28
CA LYS A 61 -2.67 2.73 -21.38
C LYS A 61 -1.17 3.05 -21.41
N LYS A 62 -0.67 3.43 -22.57
CA LYS A 62 0.71 3.91 -22.74
C LYS A 62 0.97 5.15 -21.87
N GLY A 63 2.08 5.15 -21.14
CA GLY A 63 2.47 6.21 -20.21
C GLY A 63 1.61 6.31 -18.95
N GLU A 64 0.76 5.30 -18.71
CA GLU A 64 0.00 5.20 -17.47
C GLU A 64 0.82 4.48 -16.41
N THR A 65 0.73 4.96 -15.17
CA THR A 65 1.28 4.27 -13.99
C THR A 65 0.14 3.64 -13.21
N VAL A 66 0.16 2.30 -13.15
CA VAL A 66 -0.87 1.47 -12.52
C VAL A 66 -0.29 0.68 -11.37
N GLY A 67 -0.91 0.82 -10.19
CA GLY A 67 -0.60 0.07 -8.99
C GLY A 67 -1.24 -1.32 -8.99
N ILE A 68 -0.59 -2.31 -8.36
CA ILE A 68 -1.21 -3.59 -8.01
C ILE A 68 -1.03 -3.80 -6.50
N ILE A 69 -2.14 -3.77 -5.77
CA ILE A 69 -2.17 -3.96 -4.32
C ILE A 69 -2.90 -5.24 -3.95
N GLY A 70 -2.57 -5.77 -2.77
CA GLY A 70 -3.19 -6.97 -2.24
C GLY A 70 -2.29 -7.65 -1.21
N ARG A 71 -2.88 -8.50 -0.37
CA ARG A 71 -2.13 -9.22 0.68
C ARG A 71 -1.13 -10.22 0.10
N ASN A 72 -0.26 -10.75 0.95
CA ASN A 72 0.58 -11.88 0.56
C ASN A 72 -0.30 -13.08 0.18
N GLY A 73 0.07 -13.76 -0.90
CA GLY A 73 -0.73 -14.86 -1.47
C GLY A 73 -1.96 -14.42 -2.28
N SER A 74 -2.18 -13.13 -2.53
CA SER A 74 -3.29 -12.65 -3.38
C SER A 74 -3.12 -12.90 -4.89
N GLY A 75 -1.95 -13.35 -5.33
CA GLY A 75 -1.66 -13.66 -6.74
C GLY A 75 -0.83 -12.61 -7.50
N LYS A 76 -0.36 -11.53 -6.84
CA LYS A 76 0.44 -10.45 -7.47
C LYS A 76 1.63 -10.97 -8.27
N SER A 77 2.53 -11.73 -7.64
CA SER A 77 3.72 -12.28 -8.31
C SER A 77 3.35 -13.23 -9.44
N THR A 78 2.29 -14.03 -9.29
CA THR A 78 1.78 -14.91 -10.35
C THR A 78 1.28 -14.10 -11.55
N LEU A 79 0.54 -13.01 -11.32
CA LEU A 79 0.06 -12.12 -12.37
C LEU A 79 1.24 -11.49 -13.11
N LEU A 80 2.22 -11.00 -12.36
CA LEU A 80 3.42 -10.39 -12.90
C LEU A 80 4.26 -11.36 -13.74
N GLN A 81 4.48 -12.60 -13.27
CA GLN A 81 5.17 -13.64 -14.02
C GLN A 81 4.44 -13.98 -15.34
N ILE A 82 3.11 -13.94 -15.35
CA ILE A 82 2.33 -14.14 -16.57
C ILE A 82 2.46 -12.96 -17.53
N ILE A 83 2.43 -11.73 -17.01
CA ILE A 83 2.65 -10.52 -17.81
C ILE A 83 4.05 -10.52 -18.42
N CYS A 84 5.06 -10.96 -17.68
CA CYS A 84 6.45 -11.07 -18.17
C CYS A 84 6.67 -12.27 -19.10
N GLY A 85 5.69 -13.15 -19.27
CA GLY A 85 5.82 -14.36 -20.08
C GLY A 85 6.66 -15.48 -19.48
N THR A 86 7.14 -15.33 -18.23
CA THR A 86 7.86 -16.40 -17.51
C THR A 86 6.94 -17.52 -17.04
N LEU A 87 5.64 -17.24 -16.94
CA LEU A 87 4.62 -18.21 -16.59
C LEU A 87 3.46 -18.21 -17.61
N LYS A 88 3.07 -19.38 -18.10
CA LYS A 88 1.88 -19.50 -18.96
C LYS A 88 0.59 -19.48 -18.13
N PRO A 89 -0.46 -18.73 -18.55
CA PRO A 89 -1.76 -18.80 -17.92
C PRO A 89 -2.43 -20.16 -18.16
N THR A 90 -3.41 -20.51 -17.33
CA THR A 90 -4.26 -21.69 -17.56
C THR A 90 -5.35 -21.37 -18.59
N SER A 91 -5.90 -20.17 -18.54
CA SER A 91 -6.85 -19.63 -19.52
C SER A 91 -6.76 -18.10 -19.60
N GLY A 92 -7.39 -17.52 -20.62
CA GLY A 92 -7.30 -16.09 -20.90
C GLY A 92 -6.07 -15.72 -21.71
N ALA A 93 -5.84 -14.43 -21.90
CA ALA A 93 -4.75 -13.92 -22.71
C ALA A 93 -4.14 -12.64 -22.10
N VAL A 94 -2.84 -12.46 -22.36
CA VAL A 94 -2.13 -11.20 -22.14
C VAL A 94 -1.59 -10.72 -23.47
N GLN A 95 -1.86 -9.47 -23.82
CA GLN A 95 -1.29 -8.78 -24.97
C GLN A 95 -0.43 -7.62 -24.48
N LEU A 96 0.81 -7.56 -24.96
CA LEU A 96 1.80 -6.52 -24.63
C LEU A 96 2.18 -5.78 -25.91
N ASN A 97 2.18 -4.45 -25.87
CA ASN A 97 2.52 -3.60 -26.99
C ASN A 97 3.74 -2.73 -26.64
N GLY A 98 4.93 -3.35 -26.63
CA GLY A 98 6.21 -2.69 -26.37
C GLY A 98 7.24 -3.61 -25.73
N ARG A 99 8.46 -3.12 -25.54
CA ARG A 99 9.53 -3.78 -24.79
C ARG A 99 9.20 -3.71 -23.29
N VAL A 100 9.19 -4.88 -22.64
CA VAL A 100 8.97 -5.01 -21.20
C VAL A 100 10.31 -5.15 -20.50
N ALA A 101 10.56 -4.28 -19.53
CA ALA A 101 11.61 -4.47 -18.53
C ALA A 101 10.95 -4.73 -17.18
N ALA A 102 11.38 -5.79 -16.50
CA ALA A 102 10.83 -6.16 -15.20
C ALA A 102 11.94 -6.21 -14.16
N LEU A 103 11.70 -5.55 -13.02
CA LEU A 103 12.51 -5.65 -11.81
C LEU A 103 12.13 -6.89 -10.97
N LEU A 104 11.40 -7.82 -11.57
CA LEU A 104 11.05 -9.10 -10.98
C LEU A 104 12.27 -10.00 -11.02
N GLU A 105 12.56 -10.64 -9.89
CA GLU A 105 13.68 -11.58 -9.80
C GLU A 105 14.99 -10.91 -10.25
N LEU A 106 15.29 -9.73 -9.69
CA LEU A 106 16.50 -8.95 -10.00
C LEU A 106 17.76 -9.82 -10.03
N GLY A 107 18.47 -9.79 -11.16
CA GLY A 107 19.66 -10.60 -11.41
C GLY A 107 19.35 -12.06 -11.77
N SER A 108 18.09 -12.46 -11.96
CA SER A 108 17.76 -13.69 -12.69
C SER A 108 18.28 -13.52 -14.12
N GLY A 109 19.32 -14.27 -14.45
CA GLY A 109 20.06 -14.10 -15.69
C GLY A 109 21.47 -13.53 -15.51
N PHE A 110 21.92 -13.24 -14.29
CA PHE A 110 23.35 -13.16 -14.03
C PHE A 110 23.94 -14.58 -13.96
N ASN A 111 25.14 -14.72 -14.51
CA ASN A 111 25.97 -15.89 -14.37
C ASN A 111 26.97 -15.64 -13.22
N PRO A 112 26.94 -16.42 -12.12
CA PRO A 112 27.82 -16.23 -10.98
C PRO A 112 29.31 -16.34 -11.31
N GLU A 113 29.66 -17.06 -12.37
CA GLU A 113 31.05 -17.24 -12.82
C GLU A 113 31.55 -16.06 -13.68
N PHE A 114 30.65 -15.23 -14.20
CA PHE A 114 31.00 -14.07 -15.03
C PHE A 114 31.29 -12.84 -14.17
N THR A 115 32.13 -11.94 -14.68
CA THR A 115 32.38 -10.65 -14.04
C THR A 115 31.14 -9.76 -14.04
N GLY A 116 31.11 -8.72 -13.22
CA GLY A 116 30.03 -7.73 -13.26
C GLY A 116 29.87 -7.13 -14.66
N ARG A 117 30.98 -6.80 -15.33
CA ARG A 117 30.99 -6.32 -16.71
C ARG A 117 30.30 -7.29 -17.67
N GLU A 118 30.72 -8.55 -17.68
CA GLU A 118 30.14 -9.57 -18.56
C GLU A 118 28.65 -9.76 -18.29
N ASN A 119 28.25 -9.71 -17.01
CA ASN A 119 26.85 -9.77 -16.60
C ASN A 119 26.02 -8.57 -17.06
N VAL A 120 26.59 -7.36 -17.06
CA VAL A 120 25.93 -6.17 -17.63
C VAL A 120 25.62 -6.39 -19.11
N TYR A 121 26.60 -6.81 -19.91
CA TYR A 121 26.39 -7.05 -21.33
C TYR A 121 25.36 -8.16 -21.58
N MET A 122 25.49 -9.28 -20.86
CA MET A 122 24.60 -10.41 -21.02
C MET A 122 23.16 -10.05 -20.63
N ASN A 123 22.95 -9.45 -19.46
CA ASN A 123 21.61 -9.14 -18.96
C ASN A 123 20.94 -8.03 -19.80
N ALA A 124 21.67 -6.98 -20.17
CA ALA A 124 21.17 -5.94 -21.06
C ALA A 124 20.77 -6.48 -22.44
N SER A 125 21.54 -7.43 -22.98
CA SER A 125 21.21 -8.11 -24.24
C SER A 125 19.95 -8.96 -24.13
N VAL A 126 19.76 -9.67 -23.00
CA VAL A 126 18.54 -10.43 -22.71
C VAL A 126 17.32 -9.50 -22.63
N LEU A 127 17.50 -8.28 -22.12
CA LEU A 127 16.48 -7.23 -22.06
C LEU A 127 16.28 -6.50 -23.41
N GLY A 128 16.98 -6.93 -24.46
CA GLY A 128 16.75 -6.50 -25.83
C GLY A 128 17.58 -5.29 -26.28
N LEU A 129 18.62 -4.90 -25.53
CA LEU A 129 19.58 -3.90 -25.99
C LEU A 129 20.61 -4.51 -26.96
N SER A 130 20.91 -3.78 -28.02
CA SER A 130 22.04 -4.07 -28.90
C SER A 130 23.36 -3.72 -28.22
N LYS A 131 24.47 -4.34 -28.67
CA LYS A 131 25.80 -4.04 -28.10
C LYS A 131 26.14 -2.55 -28.12
N GLN A 132 25.82 -1.83 -29.21
CA GLN A 132 26.06 -0.39 -29.33
C GLN A 132 25.26 0.43 -28.29
N GLU A 133 24.01 0.03 -28.03
CA GLU A 133 23.19 0.64 -26.99
C GLU A 133 23.76 0.41 -25.60
N ILE A 134 24.30 -0.79 -25.34
CA ILE A 134 24.97 -1.12 -24.09
C ILE A 134 26.24 -0.28 -23.93
N ASP A 135 27.10 -0.23 -24.96
CA ASP A 135 28.36 0.54 -24.94
C ASP A 135 28.12 2.01 -24.58
N THR A 136 27.04 2.60 -25.13
CA THR A 136 26.68 4.02 -24.89
C THR A 136 26.23 4.29 -23.45
N ARG A 137 25.62 3.29 -22.79
CA ARG A 137 25.03 3.41 -21.44
C ARG A 137 25.90 2.79 -20.36
N PHE A 138 27.01 2.14 -20.75
CA PHE A 138 27.80 1.31 -19.85
C PHE A 138 28.30 2.12 -18.64
N GLU A 139 28.89 3.28 -18.87
CA GLU A 139 29.39 4.16 -17.80
C GLU A 139 28.29 4.63 -16.86
N ASP A 140 27.10 4.98 -17.39
CA ASP A 140 25.94 5.37 -16.58
C ASP A 140 25.46 4.22 -15.69
N ILE A 141 25.42 2.99 -16.23
CA ILE A 141 25.07 1.78 -15.46
C ILE A 141 26.07 1.57 -14.31
N ILE A 142 27.37 1.66 -14.57
CA ILE A 142 28.40 1.44 -13.53
C ILE A 142 28.35 2.54 -12.47
N SER A 143 28.24 3.80 -12.88
CA SER A 143 28.09 4.95 -11.99
C SER A 143 26.81 4.85 -11.15
N PHE A 144 25.73 4.32 -11.72
CA PHE A 144 24.49 4.10 -10.99
C PHE A 144 24.65 2.99 -9.94
N ALA A 145 25.24 1.86 -10.32
CA ALA A 145 25.44 0.70 -9.45
C ALA A 145 26.33 1.02 -8.25
N ASP A 146 27.33 1.88 -8.42
CA ASP A 146 28.22 2.33 -7.34
C ASP A 146 28.83 1.14 -6.58
N ILE A 147 29.47 0.23 -7.33
CA ILE A 147 30.12 -0.98 -6.81
C ILE A 147 31.66 -0.92 -6.91
N GLY A 148 32.23 0.20 -7.32
CA GLY A 148 33.68 0.45 -7.39
C GLY A 148 34.45 -0.58 -8.25
N ASP A 149 35.65 -0.92 -7.79
CA ASP A 149 36.60 -1.79 -8.51
C ASP A 149 36.17 -3.28 -8.60
N PHE A 150 35.04 -3.63 -8.00
CA PHE A 150 34.52 -5.01 -8.02
C PHE A 150 33.93 -5.41 -9.38
N LEU A 151 33.75 -4.45 -10.30
CA LEU A 151 33.14 -4.69 -11.62
C LEU A 151 33.80 -5.83 -12.42
N ASP A 152 35.12 -5.94 -12.33
CA ASP A 152 35.88 -6.95 -13.07
C ASP A 152 36.10 -8.24 -12.25
N GLN A 153 35.45 -8.38 -11.09
CA GLN A 153 35.41 -9.62 -10.31
C GLN A 153 34.15 -10.45 -10.62
N PRO A 154 34.24 -11.80 -10.52
CA PRO A 154 33.08 -12.67 -10.68
C PRO A 154 31.94 -12.33 -9.71
N VAL A 155 30.71 -12.30 -10.20
CA VAL A 155 29.54 -11.87 -9.41
C VAL A 155 29.28 -12.76 -8.19
N LYS A 156 29.74 -14.03 -8.18
CA LYS A 156 29.68 -14.89 -6.98
C LYS A 156 30.46 -14.35 -5.77
N THR A 157 31.39 -13.42 -5.96
CA THR A 157 32.14 -12.78 -4.86
C THR A 157 31.42 -11.55 -4.31
N TYR A 158 30.32 -11.12 -4.94
CA TYR A 158 29.62 -9.91 -4.56
C TYR A 158 28.83 -10.12 -3.28
N SER A 159 28.72 -9.05 -2.47
CA SER A 159 27.67 -9.00 -1.46
C SER A 159 26.29 -8.99 -2.14
N SER A 160 25.26 -9.40 -1.41
CA SER A 160 23.87 -9.32 -1.86
C SER A 160 23.48 -7.89 -2.28
N GLY A 161 24.00 -6.87 -1.59
CA GLY A 161 23.79 -5.47 -1.94
C GLY A 161 24.41 -5.09 -3.29
N MET A 162 25.67 -5.43 -3.53
CA MET A 162 26.35 -5.16 -4.81
C MET A 162 25.66 -5.86 -5.98
N TYR A 163 25.25 -7.11 -5.77
CA TYR A 163 24.51 -7.89 -6.76
C TYR A 163 23.23 -7.18 -7.20
N VAL A 164 22.42 -6.76 -6.23
CA VAL A 164 21.14 -6.10 -6.47
C VAL A 164 21.35 -4.71 -7.07
N ARG A 165 22.36 -3.96 -6.59
CA ARG A 165 22.71 -2.64 -7.13
C ARG A 165 23.03 -2.71 -8.62
N LEU A 166 23.88 -3.66 -9.03
CA LEU A 166 24.24 -3.85 -10.43
C LEU A 166 23.06 -4.32 -11.27
N ALA A 167 22.30 -5.30 -10.78
CA ALA A 167 21.10 -5.80 -11.47
C ALA A 167 20.08 -4.68 -11.70
N PHE A 168 19.84 -3.86 -10.68
CA PHE A 168 18.93 -2.72 -10.77
C PHE A 168 19.44 -1.66 -11.74
N ALA A 169 20.73 -1.34 -11.68
CA ALA A 169 21.37 -0.37 -12.56
C ALA A 169 21.19 -0.74 -14.03
N VAL A 170 21.35 -2.01 -14.39
CA VAL A 170 21.10 -2.47 -15.76
C VAL A 170 19.65 -2.22 -16.16
N VAL A 171 18.68 -2.65 -15.35
CA VAL A 171 17.25 -2.58 -15.70
C VAL A 171 16.76 -1.14 -15.88
N VAL A 172 17.18 -0.19 -15.03
CA VAL A 172 16.72 1.22 -15.14
C VAL A 172 17.32 1.98 -16.31
N HIS A 173 18.42 1.48 -16.90
CA HIS A 173 19.00 2.04 -18.12
C HIS A 173 18.54 1.30 -19.38
N VAL A 174 17.64 0.32 -19.27
CA VAL A 174 16.93 -0.23 -20.42
C VAL A 174 15.78 0.72 -20.76
N ASP A 175 15.83 1.31 -21.95
CA ASP A 175 14.72 2.08 -22.50
C ASP A 175 13.56 1.11 -22.82
N ALA A 176 12.69 0.94 -21.83
CA ALA A 176 11.52 0.08 -21.91
C ALA A 176 10.25 0.90 -22.13
N ASP A 177 9.33 0.36 -22.95
CA ASP A 177 8.00 0.94 -23.13
C ASP A 177 7.10 0.66 -21.90
N ILE A 178 7.37 -0.48 -21.24
CA ILE A 178 6.66 -1.00 -20.08
C ILE A 178 7.69 -1.39 -19.01
N LEU A 179 7.69 -0.68 -17.90
CA LEU A 179 8.49 -1.01 -16.72
C LEU A 179 7.62 -1.67 -15.66
N ILE A 180 8.02 -2.85 -15.21
CA ILE A 180 7.37 -3.56 -14.11
C ILE A 180 8.26 -3.47 -12.89
N VAL A 181 7.71 -2.93 -11.81
CA VAL A 181 8.39 -2.65 -10.57
C VAL A 181 7.75 -3.52 -9.48
N ASP A 182 8.53 -4.42 -8.90
CA ASP A 182 8.10 -5.26 -7.78
C ASP A 182 8.64 -4.73 -6.45
N GLU A 183 8.07 -5.22 -5.35
CA GLU A 183 8.39 -4.85 -3.96
C GLU A 183 9.88 -5.03 -3.58
N ALA A 184 10.62 -5.79 -4.40
CA ALA A 184 12.06 -5.99 -4.35
C ALA A 184 12.88 -4.68 -4.46
N LEU A 185 12.25 -3.53 -4.74
CA LEU A 185 12.87 -2.22 -4.56
C LEU A 185 13.38 -1.95 -3.14
N SER A 186 12.83 -2.64 -2.14
CA SER A 186 13.22 -2.51 -0.75
C SER A 186 14.59 -3.13 -0.44
N VAL A 187 15.32 -3.62 -1.44
CA VAL A 187 16.62 -4.28 -1.27
C VAL A 187 17.75 -3.27 -1.54
N GLY A 188 18.67 -3.15 -0.58
CA GLY A 188 19.74 -2.15 -0.57
C GLY A 188 19.67 -1.24 0.66
N ASP A 189 20.63 -0.33 0.80
CA ASP A 189 20.61 0.69 1.85
C ASP A 189 19.63 1.84 1.51
N ALA A 190 19.28 2.65 2.51
CA ALA A 190 18.32 3.75 2.37
C ALA A 190 18.72 4.79 1.31
N PHE A 191 20.03 5.03 1.12
CA PHE A 191 20.53 5.97 0.13
C PHE A 191 20.32 5.43 -1.29
N PHE A 192 20.62 4.15 -1.51
CA PHE A 192 20.39 3.49 -2.79
C PHE A 192 18.89 3.40 -3.10
N GLN A 193 18.04 3.08 -2.12
CA GLN A 193 16.58 3.10 -2.29
C GLN A 193 16.06 4.47 -2.73
N ALA A 194 16.56 5.56 -2.10
CA ALA A 194 16.20 6.92 -2.50
C ALA A 194 16.66 7.25 -3.93
N LYS A 195 17.86 6.80 -4.32
CA LYS A 195 18.39 6.92 -5.69
C LYS A 195 17.49 6.17 -6.70
N CYS A 196 17.10 4.94 -6.38
CA CYS A 196 16.18 4.12 -7.17
C CYS A 196 14.81 4.80 -7.34
N MET A 197 14.23 5.29 -6.24
CA MET A 197 12.93 5.95 -6.26
C MET A 197 12.95 7.24 -7.08
N SER A 198 14.01 8.06 -6.93
CA SER A 198 14.22 9.25 -7.75
C SER A 198 14.29 8.92 -9.24
N HIS A 199 15.00 7.85 -9.61
CA HIS A 199 15.09 7.42 -10.99
C HIS A 199 13.77 6.88 -11.55
N ILE A 200 13.03 6.10 -10.77
CA ILE A 200 11.69 5.61 -11.15
C ILE A 200 10.75 6.78 -11.39
N ARG A 201 10.78 7.82 -10.53
CA ARG A 201 9.99 9.05 -10.76
C ARG A 201 10.36 9.73 -12.08
N LYS A 202 11.65 9.77 -12.46
CA LYS A 202 12.07 10.30 -13.77
C LYS A 202 11.47 9.48 -14.93
N ILE A 203 11.50 8.15 -14.82
CA ILE A 203 10.93 7.23 -15.83
C ILE A 203 9.41 7.39 -15.94
N VAL A 204 8.72 7.52 -14.80
CA VAL A 204 7.29 7.84 -14.78
C VAL A 204 7.01 9.18 -15.47
N ASN A 205 7.81 10.20 -15.17
CA ASN A 205 7.66 11.54 -15.74
C ASN A 205 8.02 11.63 -17.23
N SER A 206 8.86 10.73 -17.76
CA SER A 206 9.15 10.64 -19.20
C SER A 206 8.02 10.00 -20.00
N GLY A 207 6.95 9.54 -19.35
CA GLY A 207 5.79 8.92 -20.02
C GLY A 207 5.96 7.43 -20.31
N THR A 208 6.87 6.75 -19.61
CA THR A 208 6.98 5.29 -19.66
C THR A 208 5.76 4.65 -18.97
N THR A 209 5.25 3.56 -19.52
CA THR A 209 4.17 2.80 -18.86
C THR A 209 4.73 2.05 -17.67
N VAL A 210 4.12 2.16 -16.50
CA VAL A 210 4.65 1.52 -15.28
C VAL A 210 3.59 0.67 -14.60
N LEU A 211 3.92 -0.60 -14.34
CA LEU A 211 3.20 -1.44 -13.39
C LEU A 211 3.96 -1.46 -12.07
N PHE A 212 3.37 -0.90 -11.02
CA PHE A 212 4.00 -0.80 -9.71
C PHE A 212 3.31 -1.71 -8.71
N VAL A 213 4.04 -2.68 -8.15
CA VAL A 213 3.50 -3.66 -7.22
C VAL A 213 4.12 -3.44 -5.85
N SER A 214 3.27 -3.20 -4.87
CA SER A 214 3.70 -2.93 -3.51
C SER A 214 2.59 -3.26 -2.51
N HIS A 215 2.97 -3.66 -1.30
CA HIS A 215 2.07 -3.65 -0.15
C HIS A 215 2.03 -2.28 0.54
N ASP A 216 2.97 -1.38 0.25
CA ASP A 216 2.97 0.00 0.75
C ASP A 216 1.97 0.84 -0.06
N ILE A 217 0.82 1.07 0.55
CA ILE A 217 -0.26 1.88 0.02
C ILE A 217 0.20 3.33 -0.24
N ASN A 218 1.14 3.85 0.55
CA ASN A 218 1.62 5.23 0.40
C ASN A 218 2.45 5.39 -0.88
N ALA A 219 3.39 4.47 -1.14
CA ALA A 219 4.12 4.45 -2.40
C ALA A 219 3.18 4.33 -3.61
N VAL A 220 2.14 3.49 -3.51
CA VAL A 220 1.13 3.35 -4.58
C VAL A 220 0.36 4.64 -4.80
N LYS A 221 -0.11 5.31 -3.73
CA LYS A 221 -0.80 6.60 -3.80
C LYS A 221 0.08 7.70 -4.42
N ALA A 222 1.37 7.71 -4.08
CA ALA A 222 2.31 8.72 -4.58
C ALA A 222 2.68 8.54 -6.06
N LEU A 223 2.71 7.30 -6.56
CA LEU A 223 3.22 6.98 -7.90
C LEU A 223 2.12 6.64 -8.92
N CYS A 224 1.00 6.08 -8.48
CA CYS A 224 0.01 5.46 -9.36
C CYS A 224 -1.26 6.27 -9.45
N LYS A 225 -1.78 6.47 -10.67
CA LYS A 225 -3.07 7.13 -10.89
C LYS A 225 -4.24 6.17 -10.78
N ARG A 226 -4.03 4.91 -11.19
CA ARG A 226 -5.00 3.83 -11.05
C ARG A 226 -4.38 2.64 -10.35
N THR A 227 -5.21 1.81 -9.74
CA THR A 227 -4.75 0.66 -8.98
C THR A 227 -5.70 -0.52 -9.17
N LEU A 228 -5.14 -1.72 -9.28
CA LEU A 228 -5.84 -3.01 -9.19
C LEU A 228 -5.69 -3.55 -7.77
N TRP A 229 -6.80 -3.83 -7.10
CA TRP A 229 -6.83 -4.58 -5.86
C TRP A 229 -7.06 -6.07 -6.14
N LEU A 230 -6.05 -6.88 -5.85
CA LEU A 230 -6.14 -8.34 -5.85
C LEU A 230 -6.42 -8.89 -4.45
N ASP A 231 -7.39 -9.80 -4.37
CA ASP A 231 -7.72 -10.56 -3.17
C ASP A 231 -7.95 -12.02 -3.54
N ARG A 232 -7.15 -12.93 -2.96
CA ARG A 232 -7.22 -14.38 -3.18
C ARG A 232 -7.37 -14.79 -4.66
N GLY A 233 -6.61 -14.13 -5.53
CA GLY A 233 -6.60 -14.40 -6.97
C GLY A 233 -7.70 -13.71 -7.78
N VAL A 234 -8.58 -12.91 -7.16
CA VAL A 234 -9.64 -12.16 -7.84
C VAL A 234 -9.32 -10.67 -7.84
N GLY A 235 -9.61 -9.99 -8.96
CA GLY A 235 -9.57 -8.53 -9.05
C GLY A 235 -10.82 -7.94 -8.42
N ARG A 236 -10.72 -7.50 -7.17
CA ARG A 236 -11.84 -6.92 -6.42
C ARG A 236 -12.29 -5.59 -7.00
N GLU A 237 -11.32 -4.75 -7.34
CA GLU A 237 -11.57 -3.41 -7.84
C GLU A 237 -10.40 -2.96 -8.72
N PHE A 238 -10.71 -2.24 -9.80
CA PHE A 238 -9.73 -1.59 -10.66
C PHE A 238 -10.21 -0.20 -11.03
N GLY A 239 -9.49 0.84 -10.63
CA GLY A 239 -9.97 2.21 -10.75
C GLY A 239 -8.97 3.23 -10.27
N GLU A 240 -9.45 4.44 -9.97
CA GLU A 240 -8.63 5.52 -9.41
C GLU A 240 -7.99 5.10 -8.08
N THR A 241 -6.68 5.32 -7.94
CA THR A 241 -5.90 4.85 -6.79
C THR A 241 -6.48 5.31 -5.45
N ALA A 242 -6.96 6.55 -5.35
CA ALA A 242 -7.52 7.08 -4.11
C ALA A 242 -8.74 6.27 -3.61
N ASN A 243 -9.62 5.87 -4.53
CA ASN A 243 -10.83 5.11 -4.20
C ASN A 243 -10.50 3.66 -3.86
N VAL A 244 -9.66 3.02 -4.67
CA VAL A 244 -9.24 1.62 -4.46
C VAL A 244 -8.44 1.48 -3.17
N ALA A 245 -7.53 2.42 -2.87
CA ALA A 245 -6.75 2.41 -1.63
C ALA A 245 -7.63 2.61 -0.39
N ARG A 246 -8.67 3.45 -0.49
CA ARG A 246 -9.68 3.62 0.57
C ARG A 246 -10.44 2.32 0.81
N ALA A 247 -10.97 1.70 -0.25
CA ALA A 247 -11.71 0.45 -0.15
C ALA A 247 -10.85 -0.68 0.44
N TYR A 248 -9.59 -0.77 0.00
CA TYR A 248 -8.61 -1.72 0.55
C TYR A 248 -8.34 -1.51 2.04
N GLY A 249 -8.17 -0.25 2.47
CA GLY A 249 -7.97 0.09 3.89
C GLY A 249 -9.17 -0.28 4.76
N GLN A 250 -10.39 0.02 4.30
CA GLN A 250 -11.62 -0.34 5.00
C GLN A 250 -11.79 -1.86 5.15
N ASP A 251 -11.48 -2.61 4.09
CA ASP A 251 -11.52 -4.07 4.13
C ASP A 251 -10.47 -4.64 5.09
N TRP A 252 -9.28 -4.06 5.13
CA TRP A 252 -8.26 -4.43 6.09
C TRP A 252 -8.74 -4.27 7.53
N ILE A 253 -9.37 -3.13 7.86
CA ILE A 253 -9.96 -2.87 9.18
C ILE A 253 -11.06 -3.89 9.51
N LYS A 254 -11.98 -4.15 8.57
CA LYS A 254 -13.06 -5.14 8.76
C LYS A 254 -12.51 -6.52 9.08
N GLN A 255 -11.47 -6.96 8.37
CA GLN A 255 -10.87 -8.27 8.59
C GLN A 255 -10.06 -8.34 9.89
N ALA A 256 -9.32 -7.28 10.25
CA ALA A 256 -8.63 -7.20 11.53
C ALA A 256 -9.63 -7.36 12.69
N ASN A 257 -10.77 -6.67 12.62
CA ASN A 257 -11.85 -6.81 13.60
C ASN A 257 -12.52 -8.20 13.57
N ALA A 258 -12.71 -8.81 12.39
CA ALA A 258 -13.28 -10.15 12.27
C ALA A 258 -12.40 -11.24 12.90
N GLN A 259 -11.07 -11.08 12.82
CA GLN A 259 -10.12 -11.99 13.46
C GLN A 259 -10.26 -11.97 15.00
N HIS A 260 -10.63 -10.82 15.57
CA HIS A 260 -10.95 -10.67 16.99
C HIS A 260 -12.33 -11.20 17.38
N LEU A 261 -13.32 -11.15 16.47
CA LEU A 261 -14.65 -11.73 16.71
C LEU A 261 -14.61 -13.27 16.78
N LEU A 262 -13.70 -13.92 16.05
CA LEU A 262 -13.49 -15.38 16.12
C LEU A 262 -12.89 -15.85 17.47
N THR A 263 -12.24 -14.95 18.20
CA THR A 263 -11.75 -15.19 19.57
C THR A 263 -12.80 -14.89 20.66
N ASP A 264 -13.83 -14.09 20.36
CA ASP A 264 -14.84 -13.61 21.32
C ASP A 264 -16.21 -14.32 21.19
N GLN A 265 -16.35 -15.34 20.33
CA GLN A 265 -17.63 -15.99 20.00
C GLN A 265 -18.29 -16.84 21.11
N ASP A 266 -17.91 -16.65 22.39
CA ASP A 266 -18.58 -17.24 23.56
C ASP A 266 -19.53 -16.27 24.31
N ALA A 267 -19.80 -15.06 23.81
CA ALA A 267 -20.70 -14.12 24.52
C ALA A 267 -21.74 -13.45 23.60
N THR A 268 -22.87 -14.15 23.50
CA THR A 268 -24.27 -13.72 23.27
C THR A 268 -24.63 -12.38 22.62
N GLU A 269 -25.49 -12.54 21.60
CA GLU A 269 -26.33 -11.57 20.92
C GLU A 269 -27.41 -10.92 21.82
N GLY A 270 -27.79 -9.68 21.49
CA GLY A 270 -28.98 -9.04 22.06
C GLY A 270 -29.20 -7.61 21.59
N SER A 271 -29.72 -7.42 20.37
CA SER A 271 -30.15 -6.13 19.84
C SER A 271 -31.59 -5.80 20.26
N ASN A 272 -31.85 -4.58 20.72
CA ASN A 272 -33.15 -3.91 20.55
C ASN A 272 -32.97 -2.38 20.54
N ALA A 273 -33.62 -1.75 19.58
CA ALA A 273 -33.60 -0.32 19.28
C ALA A 273 -34.78 0.40 19.95
N ILE A 274 -34.56 1.58 20.55
CA ILE A 274 -35.61 2.59 20.77
C ILE A 274 -35.01 4.01 20.66
N ALA A 275 -35.75 4.88 19.97
CA ALA A 275 -35.52 6.29 19.67
C ALA A 275 -35.77 7.24 20.86
N LEU A 276 -35.14 8.43 20.88
CA LEU A 276 -35.66 9.62 21.59
C LEU A 276 -35.13 10.94 20.99
N SER A 277 -35.93 11.98 21.18
CA SER A 277 -36.06 13.22 20.41
C SER A 277 -35.46 14.48 21.05
N GLU A 278 -35.33 15.49 20.18
CA GLU A 278 -35.28 16.96 20.33
C GLU A 278 -34.68 17.64 21.59
N SER A 279 -33.45 18.11 21.42
CA SER A 279 -33.11 19.52 21.65
C SER A 279 -32.14 19.97 20.55
N GLN A 280 -32.72 20.57 19.52
CA GLN A 280 -32.08 20.99 18.27
C GLN A 280 -32.00 22.51 18.27
N LEU A 281 -30.78 23.06 18.25
CA LEU A 281 -30.46 24.27 17.49
C LEU A 281 -28.94 24.53 17.38
N ASP A 282 -28.10 23.93 18.24
CA ASP A 282 -26.63 23.97 18.07
C ASP A 282 -26.02 22.68 17.45
N LYS A 283 -26.76 21.56 17.47
CA LYS A 283 -26.27 20.23 17.02
C LYS A 283 -26.23 20.06 15.49
N LEU A 284 -26.85 20.96 14.72
CA LEU A 284 -27.03 20.78 13.27
C LEU A 284 -25.75 21.03 12.46
N SER A 285 -24.75 21.76 13.00
CA SER A 285 -23.42 21.89 12.40
C SER A 285 -22.44 20.79 12.86
N LEU A 286 -22.67 20.22 14.06
CA LEU A 286 -21.81 19.24 14.75
C LEU A 286 -21.89 17.82 14.16
N ALA A 287 -23.07 17.37 13.72
CA ALA A 287 -23.28 16.01 13.20
C ALA A 287 -23.08 15.89 11.68
N THR A 288 -23.08 17.02 10.95
CA THR A 288 -23.19 17.01 9.49
C THR A 288 -21.89 16.64 8.80
N ALA A 289 -20.72 17.01 9.35
CA ALA A 289 -19.42 16.62 8.80
C ALA A 289 -19.18 15.10 8.88
N LEU A 290 -19.55 14.47 10.02
CA LEU A 290 -19.36 13.03 10.22
C LEU A 290 -20.24 12.14 9.32
N ARG A 291 -21.37 12.66 8.82
CA ARG A 291 -22.29 11.91 7.95
C ARG A 291 -21.71 11.64 6.56
N PHE A 292 -20.76 12.44 6.11
CA PHE A 292 -20.11 12.27 4.80
C PHE A 292 -18.74 11.59 4.89
N SER A 293 -18.23 11.39 6.11
CA SER A 293 -17.00 10.65 6.36
C SER A 293 -17.20 9.16 6.13
N ALA A 294 -16.25 8.54 5.45
CA ALA A 294 -16.25 7.10 5.29
C ALA A 294 -15.96 6.45 6.67
N ARG A 295 -16.90 5.63 7.15
CA ARG A 295 -16.90 5.05 8.49
C ARG A 295 -16.62 3.55 8.45
N SER A 296 -15.82 3.05 9.38
CA SER A 296 -15.56 1.61 9.59
C SER A 296 -15.28 1.32 11.07
N GLY A 297 -15.46 0.07 11.53
CA GLY A 297 -15.24 -0.30 12.94
C GLY A 297 -16.35 -1.19 13.49
N THR A 298 -16.16 -1.75 14.69
CA THR A 298 -17.17 -2.61 15.35
C THR A 298 -18.36 -1.83 15.91
N GLY A 299 -18.19 -0.53 16.17
CA GLY A 299 -19.22 0.35 16.70
C GLY A 299 -19.39 0.36 18.21
N HIS A 300 -18.54 -0.34 18.98
CA HIS A 300 -18.63 -0.38 20.46
C HIS A 300 -18.51 1.00 21.11
N ALA A 301 -17.68 1.87 20.53
CA ALA A 301 -17.62 3.29 20.83
C ALA A 301 -17.62 4.07 19.52
N GLN A 302 -18.29 5.22 19.46
CA GLN A 302 -18.43 5.98 18.23
C GLN A 302 -18.29 7.48 18.47
N TYR A 303 -17.72 8.19 17.49
CA TYR A 303 -17.77 9.65 17.47
C TYR A 303 -19.19 10.13 17.16
N LEU A 304 -19.72 10.96 18.05
CA LEU A 304 -20.97 11.68 17.85
C LEU A 304 -20.76 13.05 17.20
N ALA A 305 -19.64 13.71 17.50
CA ALA A 305 -19.26 14.98 16.91
C ALA A 305 -17.75 15.16 16.90
N PHE A 306 -17.26 15.86 15.90
CA PHE A 306 -15.85 16.26 15.76
C PHE A 306 -15.78 17.73 15.35
N GLN A 307 -14.96 18.52 16.05
CA GLN A 307 -14.73 19.93 15.73
C GLN A 307 -13.26 20.30 15.89
N GLY A 308 -12.74 21.05 14.93
CA GLY A 308 -11.45 21.69 15.04
C GLY A 308 -11.56 23.20 15.13
N PHE A 309 -10.75 23.81 15.99
CA PHE A 309 -10.62 25.26 16.13
C PHE A 309 -9.16 25.68 16.16
N CYS A 310 -8.87 26.85 15.60
CA CYS A 310 -7.63 27.57 15.80
C CYS A 310 -7.96 28.97 16.32
N GLY A 311 -7.50 29.30 17.53
CA GLY A 311 -8.01 30.46 18.27
C GLY A 311 -9.53 30.33 18.50
N SER A 312 -10.31 31.32 18.12
CA SER A 312 -11.79 31.30 18.16
C SER A 312 -12.44 30.81 16.85
N ASN A 313 -11.65 30.58 15.80
CA ASN A 313 -12.18 30.27 14.47
C ASN A 313 -12.24 28.76 14.24
N PRO A 314 -13.34 28.23 13.69
CA PRO A 314 -13.38 26.87 13.16
C PRO A 314 -12.32 26.68 12.07
N ILE A 315 -11.69 25.51 12.05
CA ILE A 315 -10.75 25.17 10.97
C ILE A 315 -11.50 24.95 9.64
N GLY A 316 -10.79 25.15 8.52
CA GLY A 316 -11.34 25.02 7.17
C GLY A 316 -12.01 26.29 6.61
N ILE A 317 -12.12 27.35 7.42
CA ILE A 317 -12.61 28.67 6.97
C ILE A 317 -11.45 29.54 6.49
N LEU A 318 -10.37 29.60 7.28
CA LEU A 318 -9.17 30.35 6.97
C LEU A 318 -7.96 29.41 7.02
N PRO A 319 -6.93 29.66 6.19
CA PRO A 319 -5.66 28.97 6.32
C PRO A 319 -5.07 29.15 7.72
N LEU A 320 -4.57 28.07 8.30
CA LEU A 320 -3.87 28.07 9.58
C LEU A 320 -2.46 28.60 9.42
N GLU A 321 -2.00 29.38 10.38
CA GLU A 321 -0.61 29.84 10.41
C GLU A 321 0.29 28.82 11.10
N PHE A 322 1.53 28.73 10.63
CA PHE A 322 2.55 27.91 11.27
C PHE A 322 2.74 28.32 12.75
N GLY A 323 2.79 27.35 13.65
CA GLY A 323 2.91 27.55 15.09
C GLY A 323 1.61 27.90 15.81
N SER A 324 0.51 28.07 15.08
CA SER A 324 -0.81 28.26 15.70
C SER A 324 -1.27 27.01 16.46
N LEU A 325 -2.07 27.19 17.51
CA LEU A 325 -2.56 26.09 18.34
C LEU A 325 -3.87 25.53 17.79
N LEU A 326 -3.81 24.31 17.27
CA LEU A 326 -4.96 23.54 16.83
C LEU A 326 -5.62 22.83 18.01
N ARG A 327 -6.92 23.02 18.19
CA ARG A 327 -7.76 22.35 19.20
C ARG A 327 -8.79 21.47 18.53
N LEU A 328 -8.70 20.16 18.74
CA LEU A 328 -9.62 19.17 18.17
C LEU A 328 -10.48 18.58 19.29
N THR A 329 -11.77 18.92 19.29
CA THR A 329 -12.76 18.41 20.23
C THR A 329 -13.53 17.24 19.61
N CYS A 330 -13.58 16.13 20.34
CA CYS A 330 -14.30 14.92 19.99
C CYS A 330 -15.36 14.63 21.06
N LEU A 331 -16.61 14.40 20.66
CA LEU A 331 -17.66 13.85 21.53
C LEU A 331 -17.87 12.39 21.17
N ILE A 332 -17.81 11.51 22.16
CA ILE A 332 -17.84 10.05 21.97
C ILE A 332 -18.98 9.46 22.80
N GLU A 333 -19.62 8.44 22.25
CA GLU A 333 -20.62 7.60 22.92
C GLU A 333 -20.18 6.15 22.94
N ILE A 334 -20.39 5.50 24.08
CA ILE A 334 -20.14 4.08 24.28
C ILE A 334 -21.45 3.33 24.00
N ASN A 335 -21.47 2.56 22.92
CA ASN A 335 -22.63 1.75 22.53
C ASN A 335 -22.62 0.36 23.17
N GLU A 336 -21.44 -0.15 23.50
CA GLU A 336 -21.21 -1.44 24.16
C GLU A 336 -20.09 -1.28 25.18
N SER A 337 -20.22 -1.93 26.35
CA SER A 337 -19.23 -1.81 27.42
C SER A 337 -17.85 -2.28 26.94
N CYS A 338 -16.82 -1.51 27.24
CA CYS A 338 -15.47 -1.76 26.75
C CYS A 338 -14.41 -1.24 27.73
N GLU A 339 -13.17 -1.73 27.58
CA GLU A 339 -12.03 -1.31 28.39
C GLU A 339 -10.85 -0.90 27.49
N ARG A 340 -9.84 -0.24 28.08
CA ARG A 340 -8.58 0.10 27.40
C ARG A 340 -8.78 0.94 26.14
N LEU A 341 -9.65 1.92 26.26
CA LEU A 341 -10.03 2.78 25.15
C LEU A 341 -8.87 3.72 24.77
N VAL A 342 -8.62 3.84 23.48
CA VAL A 342 -7.67 4.78 22.89
C VAL A 342 -8.41 5.58 21.83
N VAL A 343 -8.49 6.89 22.05
CA VAL A 343 -9.00 7.87 21.11
C VAL A 343 -7.80 8.50 20.43
N ALA A 344 -7.80 8.55 19.12
CA ALA A 344 -6.68 9.09 18.38
C ALA A 344 -7.12 9.84 17.12
N VAL A 345 -6.27 10.78 16.71
CA VAL A 345 -6.51 11.67 15.59
C VAL A 345 -5.25 11.77 14.76
N HIS A 346 -5.39 11.53 13.46
CA HIS A 346 -4.30 11.60 12.51
C HIS A 346 -4.54 12.74 11.52
N ILE A 347 -3.49 13.48 11.19
CA ILE A 347 -3.48 14.48 10.11
C ILE A 347 -2.82 13.87 8.89
N LYS A 348 -3.47 14.02 7.74
CA LYS A 348 -3.04 13.54 6.44
C LYS A 348 -2.83 14.67 5.44
N ASP A 349 -1.94 14.47 4.49
CA ASP A 349 -1.74 15.37 3.35
C ASP A 349 -2.75 15.10 2.21
N SER A 350 -2.63 15.86 1.12
CA SER A 350 -3.45 15.69 -0.09
C SER A 350 -3.23 14.35 -0.81
N ASN A 351 -2.11 13.66 -0.55
CA ASN A 351 -1.81 12.32 -1.06
C ASN A 351 -2.38 11.22 -0.14
N ASN A 352 -3.16 11.58 0.88
CA ASN A 352 -3.75 10.67 1.85
C ASN A 352 -2.67 9.88 2.64
N GLN A 353 -1.50 10.49 2.85
CA GLN A 353 -0.40 10.02 3.71
C GLN A 353 -0.59 10.58 5.12
N HIS A 354 -0.53 9.72 6.15
CA HIS A 354 -0.59 10.15 7.55
C HIS A 354 0.75 10.76 7.97
N LEU A 355 0.74 12.04 8.37
CA LEU A 355 1.94 12.79 8.75
C LEU A 355 2.11 12.88 10.27
N VAL A 356 1.01 13.14 10.97
CA VAL A 356 1.00 13.35 12.43
C VAL A 356 -0.10 12.50 13.03
N GLY A 357 0.20 11.78 14.10
CA GLY A 357 -0.78 11.04 14.89
C GLY A 357 -0.69 11.43 16.36
N VAL A 358 -1.84 11.72 16.98
CA VAL A 358 -1.95 11.98 18.43
C VAL A 358 -2.97 11.02 19.03
N HIS A 359 -2.71 10.50 20.22
CA HIS A 359 -3.57 9.51 20.87
C HIS A 359 -3.69 9.73 22.38
N SER A 360 -4.78 9.24 22.96
CA SER A 360 -5.07 9.30 24.39
C SER A 360 -4.53 8.11 25.18
N GLY A 361 -3.78 7.19 24.56
CA GLY A 361 -3.37 5.92 25.17
C GLY A 361 -2.51 6.04 26.44
N MET A 362 -1.90 7.20 26.70
CA MET A 362 -1.15 7.48 27.94
C MET A 362 -1.97 8.30 28.97
N MET A 363 -3.24 8.59 28.68
CA MET A 363 -4.11 9.39 29.53
C MET A 363 -4.76 8.53 30.62
N LEU A 364 -4.25 8.67 31.85
CA LEU A 364 -4.83 8.07 33.05
C LEU A 364 -6.31 8.45 33.19
N GLY A 365 -7.16 7.47 33.48
CA GLY A 365 -8.61 7.65 33.64
C GLY A 365 -9.43 7.57 32.36
N LEU A 366 -8.79 7.52 31.18
CA LEU A 366 -9.45 7.17 29.93
C LEU A 366 -9.06 5.76 29.48
N TYR A 367 -7.76 5.45 29.46
CA TYR A 367 -7.25 4.13 29.08
C TYR A 367 -7.60 3.07 30.13
N ASP A 368 -7.26 3.29 31.39
CA ASP A 368 -7.46 2.30 32.47
C ASP A 368 -8.90 2.20 33.00
N ARG A 369 -9.85 2.93 32.38
CA ARG A 369 -11.25 2.96 32.83
C ARG A 369 -12.08 1.91 32.09
N SER A 370 -12.91 1.18 32.83
CA SER A 370 -13.99 0.38 32.27
C SER A 370 -15.18 1.29 31.94
N TRP A 371 -15.58 1.31 30.67
CA TRP A 371 -16.66 2.12 30.14
C TRP A 371 -17.95 1.31 30.05
N GLN A 372 -19.07 1.95 30.39
CA GLN A 372 -20.40 1.32 30.34
C GLN A 372 -21.22 1.81 29.16
N LYS A 373 -22.07 0.92 28.62
CA LYS A 373 -23.03 1.27 27.57
C LYS A 373 -23.88 2.50 27.95
N GLY A 374 -23.96 3.45 27.03
CA GLY A 374 -24.68 4.72 27.16
C GLY A 374 -23.84 5.87 27.72
N GLU A 375 -22.62 5.62 28.20
CA GLU A 375 -21.73 6.69 28.65
C GLU A 375 -21.30 7.58 27.48
N ARG A 376 -21.19 8.89 27.77
CA ARG A 376 -20.72 9.90 26.82
C ARG A 376 -19.64 10.74 27.45
N PHE A 377 -18.62 11.06 26.69
CA PHE A 377 -17.51 11.88 27.18
C PHE A 377 -16.89 12.69 26.03
N LYS A 378 -16.19 13.76 26.41
CA LYS A 378 -15.48 14.65 25.50
C LYS A 378 -13.98 14.48 25.65
N VAL A 379 -13.27 14.41 24.54
CA VAL A 379 -11.80 14.44 24.47
C VAL A 379 -11.38 15.68 23.67
N GLU A 380 -10.38 16.41 24.15
CA GLU A 380 -9.82 17.57 23.47
C GLU A 380 -8.33 17.36 23.24
N PHE A 381 -7.90 17.33 21.98
CA PHE A 381 -6.49 17.33 21.60
C PHE A 381 -6.03 18.75 21.33
N LYS A 382 -4.87 19.13 21.87
CA LYS A 382 -4.23 20.41 21.60
C LYS A 382 -2.85 20.14 21.01
N LEU A 383 -2.61 20.63 19.80
CA LEU A 383 -1.33 20.44 19.11
C LEU A 383 -0.96 21.69 18.32
N PRO A 384 0.34 22.08 18.31
CA PRO A 384 0.81 23.15 17.45
C PRO A 384 0.78 22.71 15.98
N VAL A 385 0.47 23.63 15.08
CA VAL A 385 0.48 23.40 13.64
C VAL A 385 1.89 23.64 13.10
N TYR A 386 2.71 22.60 13.08
CA TYR A 386 4.04 22.64 12.46
C TYR A 386 4.09 21.92 11.11
N LEU A 387 3.06 22.17 10.30
CA LEU A 387 2.91 21.61 8.96
C LEU A 387 3.32 22.65 7.91
N HIS A 388 3.80 22.17 6.77
CA HIS A 388 4.07 23.05 5.62
C HIS A 388 2.80 23.63 5.00
N ALA A 389 3.00 24.61 4.11
CA ALA A 389 1.93 25.17 3.30
C ALA A 389 1.26 24.07 2.46
N GLY A 390 -0.04 23.91 2.58
CA GLY A 390 -0.75 22.84 1.90
C GLY A 390 -2.13 22.55 2.47
N ARG A 391 -2.79 21.57 1.87
CA ARG A 391 -4.12 21.12 2.28
C ARG A 391 -4.02 19.78 3.01
N TYR A 392 -4.70 19.69 4.14
CA TYR A 392 -4.64 18.56 5.05
C TYR A 392 -6.04 18.08 5.44
N ALA A 393 -6.16 16.79 5.69
CA ALA A 393 -7.39 16.14 6.15
C ALA A 393 -7.16 15.46 7.51
N ILE A 394 -8.18 15.43 8.34
CA ILE A 394 -8.15 14.79 9.65
C ILE A 394 -8.87 13.45 9.59
N THR A 395 -8.31 12.41 10.19
CA THR A 395 -8.95 11.12 10.43
C THR A 395 -9.01 10.86 11.92
N ALA A 396 -10.19 10.47 12.38
CA ALA A 396 -10.44 10.21 13.79
C ALA A 396 -10.69 8.72 13.99
N LEU A 397 -10.07 8.14 15.01
CA LEU A 397 -10.11 6.70 15.26
C LEU A 397 -10.26 6.41 16.76
N ILE A 398 -11.07 5.41 17.08
CA ILE A 398 -11.28 4.87 18.43
C ILE A 398 -10.93 3.40 18.35
N SER A 399 -10.05 2.95 19.23
CA SER A 399 -9.66 1.55 19.35
C SER A 399 -9.62 1.11 20.81
N SER A 400 -9.69 -0.19 21.03
CA SER A 400 -9.24 -0.82 22.27
C SER A 400 -7.91 -1.51 21.98
N MET A 401 -6.94 -1.38 22.91
CA MET A 401 -5.61 -1.96 22.77
C MET A 401 -5.22 -2.64 24.09
N ALA A 402 -4.71 -3.87 24.03
CA ALA A 402 -4.28 -4.55 25.24
C ALA A 402 -2.97 -3.97 25.79
N ASP A 403 -2.05 -3.64 24.90
CA ASP A 403 -0.76 -2.99 25.20
C ASP A 403 -0.52 -1.83 24.22
N VAL A 404 -0.58 -0.60 24.73
CA VAL A 404 -0.33 0.63 23.96
C VAL A 404 1.17 0.78 23.60
N THR A 405 2.08 0.16 24.36
CA THR A 405 3.52 0.26 24.11
C THR A 405 3.97 -0.66 22.97
N GLN A 406 3.36 -1.84 22.88
CA GLN A 406 3.66 -2.83 21.83
C GLN A 406 2.65 -2.83 20.67
N TYR A 407 1.59 -2.00 20.76
CA TYR A 407 0.52 -1.93 19.76
C TYR A 407 -0.09 -3.31 19.43
N SER A 408 -0.33 -4.13 20.45
CA SER A 408 -0.89 -5.48 20.30
C SER A 408 -2.39 -5.54 20.56
N ASP A 409 -3.06 -6.52 19.94
CA ASP A 409 -4.47 -6.85 20.11
C ASP A 409 -5.43 -5.67 19.89
N VAL A 410 -5.20 -4.92 18.79
CA VAL A 410 -5.95 -3.72 18.47
C VAL A 410 -7.33 -4.05 17.89
N LYS A 411 -8.39 -3.67 18.60
CA LYS A 411 -9.77 -3.69 18.07
C LYS A 411 -10.19 -2.28 17.68
N PHE A 412 -10.59 -2.06 16.42
CA PHE A 412 -11.03 -0.74 15.95
C PHE A 412 -12.53 -0.58 16.14
N PHE A 413 -12.94 0.33 17.02
CA PHE A 413 -14.34 0.59 17.35
C PHE A 413 -15.00 1.57 16.38
N ASP A 414 -14.34 2.67 16.04
CA ASP A 414 -14.82 3.63 15.03
C ASP A 414 -13.63 4.25 14.33
N TRP A 415 -13.68 4.30 13.01
CA TRP A 415 -12.66 4.85 12.13
C TRP A 415 -13.36 5.73 11.11
N LEU A 416 -13.08 7.02 11.18
CA LEU A 416 -13.72 8.04 10.35
C LEU A 416 -12.68 8.76 9.53
N GLU A 417 -12.79 8.61 8.21
CA GLU A 417 -11.93 9.29 7.27
C GLU A 417 -12.40 10.71 6.98
N ASP A 418 -11.44 11.62 6.86
CA ASP A 418 -11.59 13.00 6.39
C ASP A 418 -12.70 13.77 7.14
N VAL A 419 -12.74 13.63 8.48
CA VAL A 419 -13.73 14.25 9.38
C VAL A 419 -13.68 15.78 9.36
N ASN A 420 -12.53 16.34 8.97
CA ASN A 420 -12.36 17.76 8.77
C ASN A 420 -11.16 18.02 7.84
N VAL A 421 -11.19 19.11 7.07
CA VAL A 421 -10.14 19.47 6.13
C VAL A 421 -9.75 20.92 6.38
N PHE A 422 -8.46 21.21 6.38
CA PHE A 422 -7.95 22.56 6.59
C PHE A 422 -6.76 22.84 5.69
N GLU A 423 -6.43 24.12 5.53
CA GLU A 423 -5.26 24.56 4.79
C GLU A 423 -4.28 25.22 5.75
N VAL A 424 -2.99 25.16 5.41
CA VAL A 424 -1.92 25.86 6.12
C VAL A 424 -1.34 26.89 5.17
N ALA A 425 -1.21 28.13 5.66
CA ALA A 425 -0.75 29.27 4.88
C ALA A 425 0.71 29.13 4.45
N GLN A 426 1.05 29.73 3.31
CA GLN A 426 2.43 29.81 2.86
C GLN A 426 3.27 30.71 3.76
N ARG A 427 4.35 30.16 4.31
CA ARG A 427 5.35 30.92 5.07
C ARG A 427 6.38 31.56 4.12
N ASN A 428 6.78 32.79 4.42
CA ASN A 428 7.67 33.60 3.59
C ASN A 428 9.08 33.70 4.23
N PRO A 429 10.17 33.66 3.46
CA PRO A 429 10.73 32.47 2.80
C PRO A 429 11.63 31.65 3.76
N PHE A 430 11.54 30.32 3.70
CA PHE A 430 12.47 29.40 4.36
C PHE A 430 12.81 28.26 3.40
N PRO A 431 14.10 28.03 3.04
CA PRO A 431 14.41 27.26 1.84
C PRO A 431 14.43 25.74 2.00
N LEU A 432 14.53 25.18 3.21
CA LEU A 432 14.80 23.75 3.40
C LEU A 432 14.16 23.19 4.68
N SER A 433 12.92 22.71 4.59
CA SER A 433 12.29 21.86 5.60
C SER A 433 11.35 20.85 4.94
N ASP A 434 11.28 19.64 5.49
CA ASP A 434 10.38 18.56 5.05
C ASP A 434 8.93 18.82 5.49
N LEU A 435 7.99 17.90 5.24
CA LEU A 435 6.53 18.10 5.43
C LEU A 435 6.09 18.54 6.85
N VAL A 436 6.86 18.21 7.88
CA VAL A 436 6.62 18.56 9.29
C VAL A 436 7.91 19.17 9.85
N GLU A 437 7.79 20.31 10.53
CA GLU A 437 8.90 20.92 11.25
C GLU A 437 8.75 20.64 12.75
N ILE A 438 9.80 20.14 13.39
CA ILE A 438 9.78 19.94 14.85
C ILE A 438 10.52 21.13 15.46
N GLU A 439 9.99 21.66 16.56
CA GLU A 439 10.67 22.69 17.34
C GLU A 439 12.04 22.16 17.82
N HIS A 440 13.11 22.89 17.50
CA HIS A 440 14.48 22.46 17.77
C HIS A 440 15.37 23.65 18.13
N GLU A 441 16.39 23.40 18.95
CA GLU A 441 17.39 24.40 19.33
C GLU A 441 18.66 24.20 18.49
N VAL A 442 19.12 25.24 17.79
CA VAL A 442 20.40 25.22 17.07
C VAL A 442 21.42 26.04 17.84
N LYS A 443 22.48 25.37 18.29
CA LYS A 443 23.67 26.03 18.85
C LYS A 443 24.78 26.00 17.80
N PHE A 444 25.40 27.15 17.55
CA PHE A 444 26.57 27.24 16.69
C PHE A 444 27.70 27.95 17.44
N THR A 445 28.94 27.53 17.16
CA THR A 445 30.14 28.16 17.69
C THR A 445 31.10 28.35 16.54
N VAL A 446 31.62 29.56 16.36
CA VAL A 446 32.67 29.86 15.39
C VAL A 446 34.00 29.87 16.14
N SER A 447 34.97 29.09 15.66
CA SER A 447 36.34 29.01 16.20
C SER A 447 37.20 30.15 15.70
#